data_AF-A0A9Q1G1M1-F1
#
_entry.id   AF-A0A9Q1G1M1-F1
#
_cell.length_a   1.000
_cell.length_b   1.000
_cell.length_c   1.000
_cell.angle_alpha   90.00
_cell.angle_beta   90.00
_cell.angle_gamma   90.00
#
_symmetry.space_group_name_H-M   'P 1'
#
loop_
_entity.id
_entity.type
_entity.pdbx_description
1 polymer ?
#
loop_
_entity_poly.entity_id
_entity_poly.type
_entity_poly.pdbx_seq_one_letter_code
_entity_poly.pdbx_strand_id
1 'polypeptide(L)'
;MTSNTTYYDQQQPPEYYQGTDNGEDQDDEMPATEKDLAEDAPWKKIQQNTFTRWCNEHLKCVNKTINDLQKDLGDGLKLVGLLEVLSQKKMYRKYHTRPNFRQMKLENVSVALEFLDREHIKLVSIDSKAIVDGNLKLILGMIWTLILHYSISMPMWEDEDEEDLKKLTPKQRLLGWIQNKVPQLPINNFNRDWRDGKALGALVDNCAPGKH
;
A
#
# COMPACT_ATOMS: atom_id res chain seq x y z
N MET A 1 -24.75 90.78 15.74
CA MET A 1 -24.87 91.57 14.50
C MET A 1 -23.74 91.19 13.57
N THR A 2 -24.08 91.09 12.29
CA THR A 2 -23.22 91.01 11.08
C THR A 2 -22.34 89.77 10.84
N SER A 3 -22.85 88.96 9.92
CA SER A 3 -22.20 88.00 9.03
C SER A 3 -21.22 88.64 8.04
N ASN A 4 -20.27 87.85 7.53
CA ASN A 4 -19.89 87.72 6.10
C ASN A 4 -18.86 86.56 5.97
N THR A 5 -19.18 85.46 5.28
CA THR A 5 -18.97 85.19 3.83
C THR A 5 -17.49 85.29 3.45
N THR A 6 -16.80 84.21 3.03
CA THR A 6 -16.76 83.77 1.63
C THR A 6 -16.22 82.33 1.45
N TYR A 7 -16.85 81.63 0.50
CA TYR A 7 -16.57 80.37 -0.21
C TYR A 7 -15.11 79.92 -0.40
N TYR A 8 -14.88 78.60 -0.29
CA TYR A 8 -14.06 77.81 -1.24
C TYR A 8 -14.57 76.35 -1.33
N ASP A 9 -14.96 76.02 -2.56
CA ASP A 9 -14.85 74.77 -3.34
C ASP A 9 -15.37 73.40 -2.85
N GLN A 10 -16.15 72.77 -3.74
CA GLN A 10 -16.71 71.41 -3.64
C GLN A 10 -15.73 70.41 -4.24
N GLN A 11 -15.43 69.32 -3.51
CA GLN A 11 -15.01 68.04 -4.09
C GLN A 11 -15.38 66.91 -3.14
N GLN A 12 -16.41 66.13 -3.49
CA GLN A 12 -16.75 64.85 -2.85
C GLN A 12 -15.93 63.73 -3.52
N PRO A 13 -15.33 62.80 -2.76
CA PRO A 13 -14.90 61.52 -3.32
C PRO A 13 -16.08 60.54 -3.41
N PRO A 14 -16.16 59.70 -4.46
CA PRO A 14 -17.32 58.83 -4.70
C PRO A 14 -17.30 57.56 -3.84
N GLU A 15 -18.49 57.16 -3.38
CA GLU A 15 -18.80 55.81 -2.89
C GLU A 15 -18.66 54.78 -4.02
N TYR A 16 -17.87 53.72 -3.83
CA TYR A 16 -17.99 52.51 -4.65
C TYR A 16 -17.80 51.22 -3.82
N TYR A 17 -18.92 50.50 -3.72
CA TYR A 17 -19.13 49.06 -3.69
C TYR A 17 -18.82 48.20 -2.45
N GLN A 18 -19.92 47.62 -1.98
CA GLN A 18 -20.08 46.49 -1.06
C GLN A 18 -19.52 45.19 -1.64
N GLY A 19 -19.26 44.25 -0.74
CA GLY A 19 -18.48 43.03 -0.95
C GLY A 19 -19.00 42.03 -1.98
N THR A 20 -18.07 41.20 -2.45
CA THR A 20 -18.31 39.77 -2.67
C THR A 20 -17.07 39.02 -2.16
N ASP A 21 -17.32 38.19 -1.16
CA ASP A 21 -16.53 37.02 -0.80
C ASP A 21 -16.52 36.08 -2.01
N ASN A 22 -15.33 35.86 -2.58
CA ASN A 22 -15.05 34.77 -3.50
C ASN A 22 -13.64 34.28 -3.17
N GLY A 23 -13.56 33.37 -2.20
CA GLY A 23 -12.45 32.44 -2.10
C GLY A 23 -12.45 31.59 -3.36
N GLU A 24 -11.67 32.01 -4.35
CA GLU A 24 -11.23 31.14 -5.43
C GLU A 24 -10.30 30.09 -4.80
N ASP A 25 -10.83 28.90 -4.56
CA ASP A 25 -10.04 27.68 -4.41
C ASP A 25 -9.19 27.56 -5.69
N GLN A 26 -7.98 28.11 -5.65
CA GLN A 26 -6.93 27.73 -6.58
C GLN A 26 -6.64 26.26 -6.29
N ASP A 27 -7.24 25.38 -7.09
CA ASP A 27 -6.66 24.08 -7.40
C ASP A 27 -5.26 24.37 -7.95
N ASP A 28 -4.27 24.48 -7.05
CA ASP A 28 -2.85 24.53 -7.37
C ASP A 28 -2.54 23.23 -8.11
N GLU A 29 -2.66 23.28 -9.44
CA GLU A 29 -2.27 22.21 -10.34
C GLU A 29 -0.77 22.02 -10.16
N MET A 30 -0.41 21.08 -9.29
CA MET A 30 0.96 20.74 -8.97
C MET A 30 1.72 20.51 -10.29
N PRO A 31 2.80 21.26 -10.56
CA PRO A 31 3.50 21.21 -11.83
C PRO A 31 3.92 19.77 -12.11
N ALA A 32 3.78 19.32 -13.36
CA ALA A 32 4.00 17.93 -13.76
C ALA A 32 5.32 17.35 -13.22
N THR A 33 6.35 18.18 -13.10
CA THR A 33 7.65 17.82 -12.52
C THR A 33 7.61 17.42 -11.03
N GLU A 34 6.76 18.03 -10.20
CA GLU A 34 6.59 17.64 -8.79
C GLU A 34 5.72 16.40 -8.64
N LYS A 35 4.73 16.23 -9.52
CA LYS A 35 3.94 15.01 -9.62
C LYS A 35 4.81 13.82 -10.03
N ASP A 36 5.69 14.00 -11.02
CA ASP A 36 6.64 12.97 -11.48
C ASP A 36 7.65 12.60 -10.38
N LEU A 37 8.17 13.58 -9.63
CA LEU A 37 9.04 13.34 -8.47
C LEU A 37 8.33 12.60 -7.32
N ALA A 38 7.03 12.86 -7.12
CA ALA A 38 6.20 12.13 -6.17
C ALA A 38 5.84 10.71 -6.66
N GLU A 39 5.73 10.50 -7.98
CA GLU A 39 5.55 9.20 -8.60
C GLU A 39 6.80 8.30 -8.46
N ASP A 40 8.00 8.88 -8.55
CA ASP A 40 9.29 8.18 -8.51
C ASP A 40 9.99 8.16 -7.13
N ALA A 41 9.26 8.46 -6.05
CA ALA A 41 9.84 8.46 -4.71
C ALA A 41 10.57 7.13 -4.41
N PRO A 42 11.84 7.13 -3.95
CA PRO A 42 12.66 5.93 -3.84
C PRO A 42 12.03 4.78 -3.02
N TRP A 43 11.19 5.13 -2.04
CA TRP A 43 10.48 4.16 -1.21
C TRP A 43 9.48 3.31 -2.01
N LYS A 44 8.86 3.86 -3.07
CA LYS A 44 7.92 3.10 -3.94
C LYS A 44 8.66 2.00 -4.69
N LYS A 45 9.84 2.30 -5.22
CA LYS A 45 10.71 1.32 -5.89
C LYS A 45 11.19 0.24 -4.92
N ILE A 46 11.59 0.62 -3.70
CA ILE A 46 11.95 -0.34 -2.65
C ILE A 46 10.77 -1.25 -2.30
N GLN A 47 9.57 -0.68 -2.12
CA GLN A 47 8.37 -1.45 -1.82
C GLN A 47 8.03 -2.43 -2.94
N GLN A 48 8.00 -1.97 -4.20
CA GLN A 48 7.75 -2.83 -5.36
C GLN A 48 8.77 -3.97 -5.45
N ASN A 49 10.06 -3.69 -5.27
CA ASN A 49 11.10 -4.72 -5.29
C ASN A 49 10.92 -5.75 -4.18
N THR A 50 10.63 -5.30 -2.95
CA THR A 50 10.39 -6.18 -1.80
C THR A 50 9.16 -7.06 -2.03
N PHE A 51 8.06 -6.48 -2.52
CA PHE A 51 6.83 -7.23 -2.80
C PHE A 51 7.02 -8.23 -3.94
N THR A 52 7.76 -7.84 -4.98
CA THR A 52 8.09 -8.74 -6.10
C THR A 52 8.90 -9.94 -5.62
N ARG A 53 9.92 -9.72 -4.77
CA ARG A 53 10.71 -10.80 -4.17
C ARG A 53 9.85 -11.70 -3.29
N TRP A 54 8.99 -11.12 -2.44
CA TRP A 54 8.07 -11.90 -1.62
C TRP A 54 7.16 -12.80 -2.47
N CYS A 55 6.57 -12.28 -3.55
CA CYS A 55 5.77 -13.10 -4.48
C CYS A 55 6.61 -14.24 -5.09
N ASN A 56 7.84 -13.95 -5.51
CA ASN A 56 8.73 -14.93 -6.13
C ASN A 56 9.19 -16.03 -5.17
N GLU A 57 9.37 -15.73 -3.88
CA GLU A 57 9.67 -16.75 -2.87
C GLU A 57 8.56 -17.80 -2.74
N HIS A 58 7.31 -17.42 -2.97
CA HIS A 58 6.18 -18.35 -3.00
C HIS A 58 6.03 -19.01 -4.38
N LEU A 59 6.18 -18.26 -5.47
CA LEU A 59 5.97 -18.78 -6.82
C LEU A 59 7.05 -19.75 -7.30
N LYS A 60 8.23 -19.79 -6.65
CA LYS A 60 9.32 -20.72 -7.00
C LYS A 60 8.88 -22.19 -6.95
N CYS A 61 8.02 -22.57 -6.01
CA CYS A 61 7.58 -23.97 -5.86
C CYS A 61 6.63 -24.44 -6.98
N VAL A 62 6.08 -23.50 -7.75
CA VAL A 62 5.21 -23.76 -8.92
C VAL A 62 5.83 -23.28 -10.23
N ASN A 63 7.16 -23.09 -10.24
CA ASN A 63 7.99 -22.68 -11.37
C ASN A 63 7.45 -21.45 -12.11
N LYS A 64 7.07 -20.41 -11.36
CA LYS A 64 6.65 -19.11 -11.89
C LYS A 64 7.50 -18.00 -11.30
N THR A 65 7.65 -16.92 -12.06
CA THR A 65 8.42 -15.74 -11.63
C THR A 65 7.76 -14.47 -12.15
N ILE A 66 7.76 -13.44 -11.33
CA ILE A 66 7.34 -12.08 -11.63
C ILE A 66 8.61 -11.24 -11.79
N ASN A 67 8.77 -10.64 -12.96
CA ASN A 67 9.85 -9.70 -13.28
C ASN A 67 9.36 -8.26 -13.17
N ASP A 68 8.13 -8.00 -13.62
CA ASP A 68 7.48 -6.69 -13.57
C ASP A 68 6.10 -6.84 -12.92
N LEU A 69 6.01 -6.49 -11.63
CA LEU A 69 4.78 -6.63 -10.85
C LEU A 69 3.58 -5.87 -11.45
N GLN A 70 3.82 -4.80 -12.21
CA GLN A 70 2.76 -4.04 -12.86
C GLN A 70 2.11 -4.81 -14.02
N LYS A 71 2.87 -5.65 -14.71
CA LYS A 71 2.45 -6.30 -15.96
C LYS A 71 2.17 -7.79 -15.79
N ASP A 72 3.00 -8.46 -15.00
CA ASP A 72 3.08 -9.92 -14.95
C ASP A 72 1.89 -10.60 -14.27
N LEU A 73 1.08 -9.84 -13.52
CA LEU A 73 -0.18 -10.28 -12.94
C LEU A 73 -1.38 -10.08 -13.87
N GLY A 74 -1.21 -9.32 -14.96
CA GLY A 74 -2.31 -8.81 -15.77
C GLY A 74 -3.07 -9.86 -16.59
N ASP A 75 -2.55 -11.09 -16.72
CA ASP A 75 -3.29 -12.22 -17.32
C ASP A 75 -4.01 -13.12 -16.30
N GLY A 76 -3.82 -12.83 -15.01
CA GLY A 76 -4.36 -13.54 -13.86
C GLY A 76 -3.68 -14.87 -13.51
N LEU A 77 -2.81 -15.43 -14.37
CA LEU A 77 -2.26 -16.78 -14.15
C LEU A 77 -1.25 -16.83 -13.00
N LYS A 78 -0.37 -15.83 -12.90
CA LYS A 78 0.59 -15.73 -11.80
C LYS A 78 -0.11 -15.38 -10.48
N LEU A 79 -1.16 -14.56 -10.54
CA LEU A 79 -1.98 -14.23 -9.37
C LEU A 79 -2.69 -15.47 -8.84
N VAL A 80 -3.36 -16.24 -9.71
CA VAL A 80 -3.97 -17.53 -9.33
C VAL A 80 -2.93 -18.46 -8.72
N GLY A 81 -1.78 -18.65 -9.36
CA GLY A 81 -0.72 -19.51 -8.85
C GLY A 81 -0.22 -19.07 -7.47
N LEU A 82 -0.07 -17.77 -7.24
CA LEU A 82 0.33 -17.20 -5.95
C LEU A 82 -0.73 -17.52 -4.87
N LEU A 83 -2.00 -17.28 -5.16
CA LEU A 83 -3.09 -17.53 -4.21
C LEU A 83 -3.25 -19.01 -3.86
N GLU A 84 -3.10 -19.92 -4.84
CA GLU A 84 -3.13 -21.35 -4.56
C GLU A 84 -1.98 -21.80 -3.65
N VAL A 85 -0.78 -21.24 -3.86
CA VAL A 85 0.39 -21.53 -3.00
C VAL A 85 0.18 -20.96 -1.59
N LEU A 86 -0.25 -19.71 -1.46
CA LEU A 86 -0.44 -19.08 -0.15
C LEU A 86 -1.53 -19.77 0.67
N SER A 87 -2.65 -20.09 0.04
CA SER A 87 -3.81 -20.70 0.71
C SER A 87 -3.71 -22.22 0.87
N GLN A 88 -2.82 -22.88 0.13
CA GLN A 88 -2.79 -24.34 -0.04
C GLN A 88 -4.13 -24.93 -0.53
N LYS A 89 -4.92 -24.12 -1.26
CA LYS A 89 -6.22 -24.49 -1.83
C LYS A 89 -6.23 -24.29 -3.34
N LYS A 90 -7.16 -24.94 -4.03
CA LYS A 90 -7.40 -24.74 -5.46
C LYS A 90 -8.47 -23.70 -5.71
N MET A 91 -8.39 -23.03 -6.86
CA MET A 91 -9.47 -22.13 -7.31
C MET A 91 -10.80 -22.88 -7.38
N TYR A 92 -11.86 -22.27 -6.84
CA TYR A 92 -13.21 -22.85 -6.81
C TYR A 92 -13.90 -22.79 -8.18
N ARG A 93 -13.43 -21.95 -9.10
CA ARG A 93 -13.92 -21.84 -10.48
C ARG A 93 -12.80 -22.08 -11.48
N LYS A 94 -13.19 -22.58 -12.66
CA LYS A 94 -12.29 -22.69 -13.80
C LYS A 94 -11.87 -21.30 -14.28
N TYR A 95 -10.62 -21.20 -14.71
CA TYR A 95 -10.05 -20.01 -15.32
C TYR A 95 -9.36 -20.42 -16.63
N HIS A 96 -9.06 -19.44 -17.48
CA HIS A 96 -8.46 -19.63 -18.79
C HIS A 96 -6.97 -19.85 -18.68
N THR A 97 -6.49 -21.03 -19.09
CA THR A 97 -5.04 -21.36 -19.09
C THR A 97 -4.26 -20.67 -20.21
N ARG A 98 -4.94 -20.15 -21.23
CA ARG A 98 -4.36 -19.40 -22.36
C ARG A 98 -5.17 -18.11 -22.60
N PRO A 99 -5.06 -17.09 -21.74
CA PRO A 99 -5.88 -15.87 -21.80
C PRO A 99 -5.37 -14.91 -22.89
N ASN A 100 -5.64 -15.26 -24.16
CA ASN A 100 -5.19 -14.49 -25.33
C ASN A 100 -5.98 -13.18 -25.50
N PHE A 101 -7.23 -13.14 -25.05
CA PHE A 101 -8.10 -11.98 -25.15
C PHE A 101 -8.22 -11.26 -23.81
N ARG A 102 -8.37 -9.93 -23.86
CA ARG A 102 -8.57 -9.10 -22.66
C ARG A 102 -9.70 -9.60 -21.77
N GLN A 103 -10.82 -10.02 -22.36
CA GLN A 103 -11.95 -10.56 -21.61
C GLN A 103 -11.57 -11.80 -20.78
N MET A 104 -10.76 -12.71 -21.34
CA MET A 104 -10.28 -13.89 -20.62
C MET A 104 -9.35 -13.52 -19.46
N LYS A 105 -8.53 -12.48 -19.62
CA LYS A 105 -7.66 -11.95 -18.55
C LYS A 105 -8.48 -11.36 -17.41
N LEU A 106 -9.49 -10.55 -17.74
CA LEU A 106 -10.42 -9.99 -16.76
C LEU A 106 -11.14 -11.09 -15.98
N GLU A 107 -11.62 -12.13 -16.67
CA GLU A 107 -12.26 -13.29 -16.03
C GLU A 107 -11.31 -14.05 -15.10
N ASN A 108 -10.06 -14.30 -15.51
CA ASN A 108 -9.05 -14.94 -14.66
C ASN A 108 -8.80 -14.15 -13.37
N VAL A 109 -8.64 -12.83 -13.50
CA VAL A 109 -8.43 -11.96 -12.34
C VAL A 109 -9.68 -11.92 -11.46
N SER A 110 -10.88 -11.84 -12.04
CA SER A 110 -12.14 -11.89 -11.28
C SER A 110 -12.25 -13.18 -10.45
N VAL A 111 -11.86 -14.34 -10.99
CA VAL A 111 -11.81 -15.60 -10.23
C VAL A 111 -10.86 -15.49 -9.03
N ALA A 112 -9.71 -14.86 -9.19
CA ALA A 112 -8.76 -14.66 -8.10
C ALA A 112 -9.28 -13.68 -7.03
N LEU A 113 -9.98 -12.61 -7.41
CA LEU A 113 -10.56 -11.66 -6.47
C LEU A 113 -11.75 -12.25 -5.69
N GLU A 114 -12.63 -12.97 -6.39
CA GLU A 114 -13.73 -13.72 -5.76
C GLU A 114 -13.20 -14.83 -4.82
N PHE A 115 -12.04 -15.45 -5.12
CA PHE A 115 -11.38 -16.39 -4.21
C PHE A 115 -11.04 -15.72 -2.87
N LEU A 116 -10.45 -14.52 -2.93
CA LEU A 116 -10.09 -13.75 -1.74
C LEU A 116 -11.30 -13.33 -0.92
N ASP A 117 -12.39 -12.92 -1.58
CA ASP A 117 -13.64 -12.57 -0.89
C ASP A 117 -14.22 -13.77 -0.12
N ARG A 118 -14.20 -14.96 -0.73
CA ARG A 118 -14.64 -16.22 -0.08
C ARG A 118 -13.76 -16.64 1.09
N GLU A 119 -12.46 -16.35 1.02
CA GLU A 119 -11.52 -16.57 2.13
C GLU A 119 -11.59 -15.45 3.19
N HIS A 120 -12.57 -14.54 3.07
CA HIS A 120 -12.80 -13.41 3.97
C HIS A 120 -11.63 -12.41 4.02
N ILE A 121 -10.87 -12.30 2.93
CA ILE A 121 -9.76 -11.35 2.78
C ILE A 121 -10.29 -10.11 2.06
N LYS A 122 -10.58 -9.06 2.85
CA LYS A 122 -11.13 -7.80 2.33
C LYS A 122 -10.08 -7.01 1.55
N LEU A 123 -10.36 -6.76 0.28
CA LEU A 123 -9.60 -5.84 -0.55
C LEU A 123 -10.29 -4.47 -0.61
N VAL A 124 -9.51 -3.40 -0.70
CA VAL A 124 -10.02 -2.03 -0.77
C VAL A 124 -9.90 -1.52 -2.19
N SER A 125 -11.04 -1.21 -2.81
CA SER A 125 -11.13 -0.46 -4.07
C SER A 125 -10.31 -1.04 -5.23
N ILE A 126 -10.24 -2.37 -5.35
CA ILE A 126 -9.59 -3.05 -6.47
C ILE A 126 -10.59 -3.94 -7.20
N ASP A 127 -10.56 -3.86 -8.53
CA ASP A 127 -11.32 -4.70 -9.44
C ASP A 127 -10.38 -5.41 -10.44
N SER A 128 -10.94 -6.27 -11.28
CA SER A 128 -10.13 -6.99 -12.26
C SER A 128 -9.48 -6.07 -13.29
N LYS A 129 -10.15 -4.97 -13.66
CA LYS A 129 -9.62 -3.97 -14.59
C LYS A 129 -8.34 -3.33 -14.07
N ALA A 130 -8.29 -2.96 -12.79
CA ALA A 130 -7.11 -2.38 -12.16
C ALA A 130 -5.85 -3.25 -12.30
N ILE A 131 -5.99 -4.56 -12.24
CA ILE A 131 -4.85 -5.50 -12.37
C ILE A 131 -4.51 -5.73 -13.83
N VAL A 132 -5.50 -5.98 -14.70
CA VAL A 132 -5.25 -6.23 -16.13
C VAL A 132 -4.65 -5.01 -16.82
N ASP A 133 -5.02 -3.79 -16.39
CA ASP A 133 -4.50 -2.53 -16.93
C ASP A 133 -3.23 -2.03 -16.22
N GLY A 134 -2.72 -2.77 -15.22
CA GLY A 134 -1.46 -2.43 -14.57
C GLY A 134 -1.52 -1.18 -13.69
N ASN A 135 -2.60 -0.97 -12.94
CA ASN A 135 -2.66 0.05 -11.90
C ASN A 135 -1.76 -0.35 -10.73
N LEU A 136 -0.49 0.09 -10.78
CA LEU A 136 0.53 -0.34 -9.84
C LEU A 136 0.18 -0.02 -8.38
N LYS A 137 -0.45 1.12 -8.10
CA LYS A 137 -0.86 1.50 -6.74
C LYS A 137 -1.83 0.48 -6.14
N LEU A 138 -2.85 0.07 -6.91
CA LEU A 138 -3.83 -0.91 -6.45
C LEU A 138 -3.24 -2.32 -6.38
N ILE A 139 -2.37 -2.69 -7.32
CA ILE A 139 -1.64 -3.96 -7.29
C ILE A 139 -0.77 -4.06 -6.02
N LEU A 140 -0.01 -3.01 -5.70
CA LEU A 140 0.80 -2.96 -4.47
C LEU A 140 -0.08 -3.06 -3.21
N GLY A 141 -1.23 -2.37 -3.20
CA GLY A 141 -2.21 -2.48 -2.12
C GLY A 141 -2.73 -3.90 -1.93
N MET A 142 -3.06 -4.61 -3.01
CA MET A 142 -3.49 -6.00 -2.95
C MET A 142 -2.38 -6.92 -2.43
N ILE A 143 -1.16 -6.82 -2.97
CA ILE A 143 -0.04 -7.65 -2.50
C ILE A 143 0.28 -7.38 -1.03
N TRP A 144 0.18 -6.12 -0.59
CA TRP A 144 0.30 -5.78 0.83
C TRP A 144 -0.75 -6.49 1.69
N THR A 145 -2.02 -6.51 1.26
CA THR A 145 -3.07 -7.27 1.97
C THR A 145 -2.71 -8.76 2.06
N LEU A 146 -2.19 -9.36 1.00
CA LEU A 146 -1.77 -10.77 1.01
C LEU A 146 -0.60 -11.02 1.97
N ILE A 147 0.42 -10.15 1.99
CA ILE A 147 1.54 -10.22 2.93
C ILE A 147 1.03 -10.13 4.36
N LEU A 148 0.20 -9.12 4.64
CA LEU A 148 -0.36 -8.89 5.96
C LEU A 148 -1.17 -10.10 6.43
N HIS A 149 -1.99 -10.68 5.55
CA HIS A 149 -2.82 -11.83 5.87
C HIS A 149 -1.98 -13.10 6.07
N TYR A 150 -1.24 -13.53 5.05
CA TYR A 150 -0.59 -14.85 5.02
C TYR A 150 0.76 -14.92 5.72
N SER A 151 1.49 -13.81 5.87
CA SER A 151 2.82 -13.83 6.51
C SER A 151 2.83 -13.25 7.92
N ILE A 152 1.83 -12.45 8.30
CA ILE A 152 1.81 -11.77 9.61
C ILE A 152 0.60 -12.19 10.44
N SER A 153 -0.60 -12.19 9.86
CA SER A 153 -1.84 -12.40 10.63
C SER A 153 -2.17 -13.87 10.85
N MET A 154 -2.13 -14.69 9.80
CA MET A 154 -2.55 -16.09 9.82
C MET A 154 -1.60 -17.08 10.51
N PRO A 155 -0.26 -17.00 10.34
CA PRO A 155 0.62 -18.00 10.93
C PRO A 155 0.52 -18.02 12.45
N MET A 156 0.62 -19.19 13.07
CA MET A 156 0.84 -19.30 14.52
C MET A 156 2.33 -19.13 14.78
N TRP A 157 2.71 -18.23 15.69
CA TRP A 157 4.12 -18.09 16.07
C TRP A 157 4.40 -18.85 17.36
N GLU A 158 5.65 -19.27 17.54
CA GLU A 158 6.09 -19.92 18.77
C GLU A 158 5.88 -18.98 19.97
N ASP A 159 5.48 -19.55 21.10
CA ASP A 159 5.29 -18.85 22.38
C ASP A 159 4.14 -17.82 22.41
N GLU A 160 3.12 -17.94 21.54
CA GLU A 160 1.92 -17.09 21.55
C GLU A 160 0.67 -17.79 22.10
N ASP A 161 0.00 -17.15 23.06
CA ASP A 161 -1.32 -17.56 23.56
C ASP A 161 -2.44 -17.07 22.62
N GLU A 162 -3.40 -17.96 22.30
CA GLU A 162 -4.51 -17.65 21.36
C GLU A 162 -5.39 -16.46 21.79
N GLU A 163 -5.47 -16.17 23.09
CA GLU A 163 -6.27 -15.06 23.61
C GLU A 163 -5.65 -13.68 23.33
N ASP A 164 -4.32 -13.60 23.24
CA ASP A 164 -3.63 -12.33 22.98
C ASP A 164 -3.62 -11.99 21.49
N LEU A 165 -3.66 -13.00 20.62
CA LEU A 165 -3.78 -12.84 19.17
C LEU A 165 -5.03 -12.05 18.75
N LYS A 166 -6.13 -12.20 19.49
CA LYS A 166 -7.41 -11.53 19.16
C LYS A 166 -7.42 -10.04 19.50
N LYS A 167 -6.45 -9.57 20.30
CA LYS A 167 -6.44 -8.18 20.82
C LYS A 167 -5.45 -7.28 20.08
N LEU A 168 -4.44 -7.86 19.42
CA LEU A 168 -3.37 -7.11 18.80
C LEU A 168 -3.62 -6.89 17.30
N THR A 169 -3.32 -5.70 16.80
CA THR A 169 -3.19 -5.50 15.35
C THR A 169 -1.98 -6.28 14.82
N PRO A 170 -1.93 -6.69 13.53
CA PRO A 170 -0.79 -7.42 12.98
C PRO A 170 0.55 -6.67 13.16
N LYS A 171 0.51 -5.34 13.10
CA LYS A 171 1.68 -4.48 13.35
C LYS A 171 2.17 -4.59 14.81
N GLN A 172 1.26 -4.52 15.78
CA GLN A 172 1.59 -4.63 17.19
C GLN A 172 2.09 -6.02 17.56
N ARG A 173 1.46 -7.06 17.01
CA ARG A 173 1.91 -8.45 17.14
C ARG A 173 3.35 -8.62 16.68
N LEU A 174 3.67 -8.15 15.47
CA LEU A 174 5.03 -8.22 14.93
C LEU A 174 6.04 -7.40 15.77
N LEU A 175 5.67 -6.21 16.22
CA LEU A 175 6.52 -5.41 17.12
C LEU A 175 6.80 -6.14 18.44
N GLY A 176 5.76 -6.71 19.07
CA GLY A 176 5.87 -7.44 20.32
C GLY A 176 6.79 -8.66 20.20
N TRP A 177 6.63 -9.45 19.14
CA TRP A 177 7.50 -10.60 18.88
C TRP A 177 8.97 -10.20 18.69
N ILE A 178 9.23 -9.16 17.89
CA ILE A 178 10.62 -8.67 17.70
C ILE A 178 11.18 -8.16 19.02
N GLN A 179 10.39 -7.41 19.79
CA GLN A 179 10.81 -6.87 21.09
C GLN A 179 11.15 -7.99 22.08
N ASN A 180 10.39 -9.09 22.08
CA ASN A 180 10.68 -10.28 22.89
C ASN A 180 11.98 -10.98 22.45
N LYS A 181 12.27 -11.01 21.14
CA LYS A 181 13.52 -11.58 20.62
C LYS A 181 14.73 -10.67 20.83
N VAL A 182 14.54 -9.35 20.95
CA VAL A 182 15.63 -8.37 21.12
C VAL A 182 15.35 -7.47 22.33
N PRO A 183 15.31 -8.02 23.56
CA PRO A 183 14.94 -7.26 24.76
C PRO A 183 15.93 -6.14 25.11
N GLN A 184 17.15 -6.18 24.59
CA GLN A 184 18.21 -5.22 24.86
C GLN A 184 18.13 -3.95 24.02
N LEU A 185 17.32 -3.93 22.94
CA LEU A 185 17.09 -2.75 22.12
C LEU A 185 15.60 -2.37 22.12
N PRO A 186 15.25 -1.09 22.31
CA PRO A 186 13.85 -0.67 22.20
C PRO A 186 13.43 -0.64 20.72
N ILE A 187 12.44 -1.46 20.35
CA ILE A 187 11.88 -1.56 19.00
C ILE A 187 10.44 -1.06 19.00
N ASN A 188 10.24 0.15 18.48
CA ASN A 188 8.96 0.86 18.49
C ASN A 188 8.38 1.07 17.08
N ASN A 189 9.20 0.92 16.04
CA ASN A 189 8.78 1.13 14.66
C ASN A 189 9.52 0.22 13.66
N PHE A 190 9.07 0.24 12.40
CA PHE A 190 9.67 -0.47 11.27
C PHE A 190 10.45 0.47 10.34
N ASN A 191 10.96 1.60 10.85
CA ASN A 191 11.70 2.58 10.03
C ASN A 191 12.98 3.09 10.69
N ARG A 192 12.90 3.98 11.69
CA ARG A 192 14.02 4.66 12.33
C ARG A 192 14.89 3.68 13.13
N ASP A 193 14.27 2.75 13.83
CA ASP A 193 14.96 1.84 14.76
C ASP A 193 15.87 0.83 14.04
N TRP A 194 15.72 0.70 12.72
CA TRP A 194 16.45 -0.27 11.88
C TRP A 194 17.55 0.37 11.03
N ARG A 195 17.69 1.70 11.04
CA ARG A 195 18.55 2.42 10.08
C ARG A 195 20.04 2.16 10.27
N ASP A 196 20.48 1.97 11.51
CA ASP A 196 21.89 1.75 11.83
C ASP A 196 22.32 0.28 11.74
N GLY A 197 21.37 -0.62 11.42
CA GLY A 197 21.59 -2.05 11.26
C GLY A 197 21.77 -2.84 12.55
N LYS A 198 21.86 -2.18 13.72
CA LYS A 198 22.11 -2.88 14.99
C LYS A 198 20.95 -3.77 15.41
N ALA A 199 19.71 -3.27 15.27
CA ALA A 199 18.51 -4.05 15.54
C ALA A 199 18.43 -5.31 14.67
N LEU A 200 18.85 -5.21 13.40
CA LEU A 200 18.89 -6.35 12.48
C LEU A 200 19.94 -7.38 12.91
N GLY A 201 21.17 -6.93 13.23
CA GLY A 201 22.23 -7.82 13.73
C GLY A 201 21.81 -8.54 15.01
N ALA A 202 21.29 -7.80 15.99
CA ALA A 202 20.83 -8.35 17.25
C ALA A 202 19.69 -9.38 17.09
N LEU A 203 18.76 -9.15 16.16
CA LEU A 203 17.70 -10.12 15.86
C LEU A 203 18.26 -11.41 15.25
N VAL A 204 19.21 -11.30 14.32
CA VAL A 204 19.84 -12.47 13.69
C VAL A 204 20.60 -13.30 14.73
N ASP A 205 21.39 -12.66 15.59
CA ASP A 205 22.18 -13.34 16.62
C ASP A 205 21.28 -14.07 17.63
N ASN A 206 20.14 -13.46 18.00
CA ASN A 206 19.20 -14.08 18.94
C ASN A 206 18.33 -15.18 18.31
N CYS A 207 18.07 -15.12 17.00
CA CYS A 207 17.34 -16.17 16.28
C CYS A 207 18.23 -17.36 15.88
N ALA A 208 19.54 -17.16 15.71
CA ALA A 208 20.48 -18.20 15.33
C ALA A 208 21.88 -17.92 15.92
N PRO A 209 22.08 -18.16 17.23
CA PRO A 209 23.34 -17.82 17.90
C PRO A 209 24.52 -18.54 17.26
N GLY A 210 25.52 -17.77 16.79
CA GLY A 210 26.79 -18.28 16.28
C GLY A 210 26.95 -18.34 14.76
N LYS A 211 26.06 -17.72 13.96
CA LYS A 211 26.29 -17.53 12.51
C LYS A 211 27.06 -16.23 12.26
N HIS A 212 28.36 -16.24 12.55
CA HIS A 212 29.33 -15.25 12.08
C HIS A 212 30.28 -15.88 11.07
#